data_AF-A0A2K3KUS4-F1
#
_entry.id   AF-A0A2K3KUS4-F1
#
_cell.length_a   1.000
_cell.length_b   1.000
_cell.length_c   1.000
_cell.angle_alpha   90.00
_cell.angle_beta   90.00
_cell.angle_gamma   90.00
#
_symmetry.space_group_name_H-M   'P 1'
#
loop_
_entity.id
_entity.type
_entity.pdbx_description
1 polymer ?
#
loop_
_entity_poly.entity_id
_entity_poly.type
_entity_poly.pdbx_seq_one_letter_code
_entity_poly.pdbx_strand_id
1 'polypeptide(L)' 'MNNEKDKTVSSSSPSFTLSKGINGLDKILLRESRGSSAEVYLYGGHVTSWKNDHAEELLFLSSK' A
#
# COMPACT_ATOMS: atom_id res chain seq x y z
N MET A 1 -1.21 41.18 -13.26
CA MET A 1 0.19 41.18 -12.80
C MET A 1 0.24 40.40 -11.48
N ASN A 2 0.89 39.23 -11.49
CA ASN A 2 1.32 38.38 -10.34
C ASN A 2 0.16 37.65 -9.61
N ASN A 3 -0.12 36.34 -9.77
CA ASN A 3 0.66 35.07 -9.74
C ASN A 3 1.14 34.66 -8.33
N GLU A 4 1.17 33.33 -8.08
CA GLU A 4 1.51 32.57 -6.85
C GLU A 4 0.36 32.37 -5.82
N LYS A 5 -0.11 31.18 -5.45
CA LYS A 5 0.34 29.79 -5.66
C LYS A 5 -0.89 28.87 -5.64
N ASP A 6 -0.95 27.94 -6.59
CA ASP A 6 -1.71 26.70 -6.40
C ASP A 6 -1.21 26.02 -5.12
N LYS A 7 -2.01 26.12 -4.05
CA LYS A 7 -1.87 25.21 -2.93
C LYS A 7 -2.74 24.01 -3.28
N THR A 8 -2.22 23.13 -4.14
CA THR A 8 -2.77 21.78 -4.32
C THR A 8 -2.74 21.13 -2.94
N VAL A 9 -3.86 21.20 -2.23
CA VAL A 9 -4.08 20.42 -1.02
C VAL A 9 -4.14 18.99 -1.50
N SER A 10 -2.99 18.30 -1.51
CA SER A 10 -2.95 16.87 -1.74
C SER A 10 -3.61 16.22 -0.53
N SER A 11 -4.93 16.09 -0.56
CA SER A 11 -5.64 15.11 0.23
C SER A 11 -5.11 13.76 -0.23
N SER A 12 -4.06 13.29 0.43
CA SER A 12 -3.41 12.03 0.13
C SER A 12 -4.32 10.91 0.61
N SER A 13 -5.45 10.75 -0.08
CA SER A 13 -6.35 9.62 0.11
C SER A 13 -5.48 8.36 0.01
N PRO A 14 -5.57 7.44 0.99
CA PRO A 14 -4.83 6.19 0.90
C PRO A 14 -5.19 5.52 -0.43
N SER A 15 -4.20 5.42 -1.31
CA SER A 15 -4.38 4.87 -2.64
C SER A 15 -4.24 3.36 -2.52
N PHE A 16 -5.21 2.61 -3.04
CA PHE A 16 -5.08 1.17 -3.20
C PHE A 16 -5.06 0.79 -4.67
N THR A 17 -4.48 -0.36 -4.97
CA THR A 17 -4.49 -0.95 -6.30
C THR A 17 -4.92 -2.41 -6.22
N LEU A 18 -5.85 -2.81 -7.08
CA LEU A 18 -6.26 -4.20 -7.23
C LEU A 18 -5.29 -4.94 -8.15
N SER A 19 -4.98 -6.19 -7.81
CA SER A 19 -4.16 -7.06 -8.64
C SER A 19 -4.51 -8.53 -8.38
N LYS A 20 -3.98 -9.42 -9.21
CA LYS A 20 -4.09 -10.86 -9.02
C LYS A 20 -2.82 -11.40 -8.36
N GLY A 21 -2.98 -12.22 -7.33
CA GLY A 21 -1.90 -12.98 -6.71
C GLY A 21 -1.86 -14.42 -7.17
N ILE A 22 -1.40 -15.31 -6.28
CA ILE A 22 -1.28 -16.75 -6.52
C ILE A 22 -2.63 -17.32 -6.95
N ASN A 23 -2.61 -18.16 -7.99
CA ASN A 23 -3.79 -18.81 -8.57
C ASN A 23 -4.89 -17.84 -9.05
N GLY A 24 -4.56 -16.59 -9.33
CA GLY A 24 -5.53 -15.60 -9.81
C GLY A 24 -6.47 -15.06 -8.73
N LEU A 25 -6.14 -15.28 -7.45
CA LEU A 25 -6.90 -14.71 -6.33
C LEU A 25 -6.71 -13.19 -6.27
N ASP A 26 -7.81 -12.47 -6.01
CA ASP A 26 -7.76 -11.02 -5.88
C ASP A 26 -6.99 -10.60 -4.63
N LYS A 27 -6.09 -9.63 -4.82
CA LYS A 27 -5.35 -8.97 -3.76
C LYS A 27 -5.40 -7.45 -3.95
N ILE A 28 -5.19 -6.74 -2.87
CA ILE A 28 -5.02 -5.29 -2.86
C ILE A 28 -3.63 -4.95 -2.38
N LEU A 29 -3.03 -3.92 -2.98
CA LEU A 29 -1.88 -3.21 -2.46
C LEU A 29 -2.37 -1.90 -1.86
N LEU A 30 -2.27 -1.75 -0.55
CA LEU A 30 -2.53 -0.51 0.17
C LEU A 30 -1.25 0.33 0.19
N ARG A 31 -1.35 1.62 -0.13
CA ARG A 31 -0.25 2.58 -0.02
C ARG A 31 -0.67 3.78 0.81
N GLU A 32 0.10 4.04 1.83
CA GLU A 32 0.00 5.23 2.64
C GLU A 32 0.88 6.34 2.04
N SER A 33 0.51 7.59 2.29
CA SER A 33 1.12 8.78 1.68
C SER A 33 2.61 8.97 1.97
N ARG A 34 3.09 8.47 3.12
CA ARG A 34 4.49 8.56 3.57
C ARG A 34 5.31 7.32 3.21
N GLY A 35 4.74 6.37 2.46
CA GLY A 35 5.47 5.26 1.86
C GLY A 35 5.23 3.90 2.49
N SER A 36 4.55 3.82 3.63
CA SER A 36 4.14 2.52 4.20
C SER A 36 3.18 1.79 3.26
N SER A 37 3.25 0.46 3.21
CA SER A 37 2.38 -0.32 2.34
C SER A 37 2.08 -1.71 2.89
N ALA A 38 0.97 -2.30 2.44
CA ALA A 38 0.59 -3.67 2.77
C ALA A 38 -0.05 -4.36 1.57
N GLU A 39 0.26 -5.64 1.39
CA GLU A 39 -0.42 -6.51 0.43
C GLU A 39 -1.36 -7.47 1.14
N VAL A 40 -2.62 -7.53 0.69
CA VAL A 40 -3.67 -8.31 1.34
C VAL A 40 -4.50 -9.07 0.30
N TYR A 41 -4.62 -10.39 0.46
CA TYR A 41 -5.60 -11.17 -0.29
C TYR A 41 -7.02 -10.87 0.20
N LEU A 42 -7.94 -10.62 -0.73
CA LEU A 42 -9.35 -10.39 -0.39
C LEU A 42 -10.02 -11.66 0.15
N TYR A 43 -9.58 -12.82 -0.33
CA TYR A 43 -10.01 -14.10 0.23
C TYR A 43 -9.30 -14.34 1.58
N GLY A 44 -10.08 -14.32 2.67
CA GLY A 44 -9.59 -14.59 4.02
C GLY A 44 -8.79 -13.46 4.67
N GLY A 45 -8.59 -12.32 4.00
CA GLY A 45 -7.91 -11.15 4.58
C GLY A 45 -6.43 -11.38 4.89
N HIS A 46 -5.77 -12.29 4.17
CA HIS A 46 -4.41 -12.69 4.47
C HIS A 46 -3.41 -11.61 4.04
N VAL A 47 -2.68 -11.05 5.01
CA VAL A 47 -1.57 -10.12 4.75
C VAL A 47 -0.35 -10.90 4.31
N THR A 48 0.23 -10.55 3.17
CA THR A 48 1.40 -11.26 2.60
C THR A 48 2.65 -10.42 2.46
N SER A 49 2.54 -9.11 2.66
CA SER A 49 3.68 -8.20 2.81
C SER A 49 3.21 -6.98 3.59
N TRP A 50 4.08 -6.45 4.43
CA TRP A 50 3.91 -5.19 5.13
C TRP A 50 5.26 -4.46 5.17
N LYS A 51 5.31 -3.29 4.53
CA LYS A 51 6.49 -2.43 4.53
C LYS A 51 6.27 -1.13 5.28
N ASN A 52 7.28 -0.69 6.00
CA ASN A 52 7.32 0.67 6.55
C ASN A 52 7.64 1.71 5.45
N ASP A 53 7.72 2.98 5.85
CA ASP A 53 8.09 4.12 5.02
C ASP A 53 9.52 4.02 4.44
N HIS A 54 10.38 3.17 5.02
CA HIS A 54 11.73 2.88 4.52
C HIS A 54 11.77 1.66 3.59
N ALA A 55 10.60 1.13 3.20
CA ALA A 55 10.44 -0.08 2.39
C ALA A 55 10.96 -1.39 3.02
N GLU A 56 11.24 -1.38 4.33
CA GLU A 56 11.68 -2.55 5.08
C GLU A 56 10.49 -3.49 5.32
N GLU A 57 10.69 -4.78 5.07
CA GLU A 57 9.66 -5.80 5.30
C GLU A 57 9.52 -6.09 6.81
N LEU A 58 8.28 -6.05 7.29
CA LEU A 58 7.93 -6.28 8.70
C LEU A 58 7.22 -7.62 8.92
N LEU A 59 6.78 -8.28 7.84
CA LEU A 59 6.19 -9.61 7.92
C LEU A 59 7.29 -10.68 7.80
N PHE A 60 7.48 -11.44 8.87
CA PHE A 60 8.47 -12.52 8.92
C PHE A 60 7.77 -13.87 9.07
N LEU A 61 8.21 -14.85 8.30
CA LEU A 61 7.78 -16.24 8.47
C LEU A 61 8.65 -16.89 9.56
N SER A 62 8.03 -17.65 10.46
CA SER A 62 8.79 -18.50 11.36
C SER A 62 9.34 -19.69 10.60
N SER A 63 10.61 -20.02 10.84
CA SER A 63 11.31 -21.14 10.21
C SER A 63 11.13 -22.44 11.00
N LYS A 64 9.93 -22.69 11.52
CA LYS A 64 9.67 -23.81 12.45
C LYS A 64 10.13 -25.16 11.88
#